data_AF-A0A1G6G6I5-F1
#
_entry.id   AF-A0A1G6G6I5-F1
#
_cell.length_a   1.000
_cell.length_b   1.000
_cell.length_c   1.000
_cell.angle_alpha   90.00
_cell.angle_beta   90.00
_cell.angle_gamma   90.00
#
_symmetry.space_group_name_H-M   'P 1'
#
loop_
_entity.id
_entity.type
_entity.pdbx_description
1 polymer ?
#
loop_
_entity_poly.entity_id
_entity_poly.type
_entity_poly.pdbx_seq_one_letter_code
_entity_poly.pdbx_strand_id
1 'polypeptide(L)'
;MATVAIGNNTFSNDLPAFVLEDEPYLRKLGVMGVLSGAIFRTSVLTIDMQRKKLTITQPYRPSYMKLNYRENFDLITGLGIVCPISIQGKPVSLVLDTWSEGLVNLTEKDFNTWSAQYTKGTNQKVSNGYKEATQEEESLILPETMFVKTKIEDAMAVKNPYLKRSVLGKKILDYGIISIDYIHQKIYFQPFDMVPIPEAEAKVTETKIEDGKLNPITRQFFLEHIFDYRKGNDFVYNGDKPVVIDFWATWCGPCMRLLPEMEKLAEKYKGKVVFYKVNADKEKDLCNHFGVQALPTLFFIPAGGKPIIEVGATPEKYVQIIEEQLLK
;
A
#
# COMPACT_ATOMS: atom_id res chain seq x y z
N MET A 1 0.69 28.19 -10.33
CA MET A 1 0.56 26.78 -9.91
C MET A 1 0.46 26.75 -8.41
N ALA A 2 -0.63 26.22 -7.88
CA ALA A 2 -0.77 25.96 -6.45
C ALA A 2 -0.33 24.52 -6.19
N THR A 3 0.52 24.30 -5.19
CA THR A 3 0.98 22.97 -4.80
C THR A 3 0.17 22.49 -3.61
N VAL A 4 -0.36 21.26 -3.68
CA VAL A 4 -1.03 20.61 -2.55
C VAL A 4 -0.12 19.50 -2.04
N ALA A 5 0.16 19.51 -0.74
CA ALA A 5 0.87 18.44 -0.06
C ALA A 5 -0.07 17.69 0.87
N ILE A 6 -0.05 16.35 0.81
CA ILE A 6 -0.72 15.49 1.80
C ILE A 6 0.34 14.62 2.47
N GLY A 7 0.59 14.87 3.76
CA GLY A 7 1.75 14.31 4.45
C GLY A 7 3.05 14.80 3.79
N ASN A 8 4.00 13.89 3.55
CA ASN A 8 5.26 14.18 2.85
C ASN A 8 5.14 14.08 1.32
N ASN A 9 3.95 13.79 0.77
CA ASN A 9 3.76 13.69 -0.68
C ASN A 9 3.36 15.06 -1.25
N THR A 10 4.12 15.51 -2.25
CA THR A 10 3.86 16.77 -2.95
C THR A 10 3.22 16.50 -4.31
N PHE A 11 2.06 17.10 -4.56
CA PHE A 11 1.36 17.00 -5.85
C PHE A 11 1.48 18.33 -6.59
N SER A 12 2.18 18.32 -7.73
CA SER A 12 2.48 19.50 -8.55
C SER A 12 1.50 19.75 -9.70
N ASN A 13 0.46 18.92 -9.82
CA ASN A 13 -0.56 19.09 -10.85
C ASN A 13 -1.56 20.16 -10.37
N ASP A 14 -2.01 21.04 -11.27
CA ASP A 14 -3.09 22.01 -11.04
C ASP A 14 -4.41 21.27 -10.73
N LEU A 15 -4.48 20.71 -9.52
CA LEU A 15 -5.56 19.86 -9.07
C LEU A 15 -6.78 20.75 -8.83
N PRO A 16 -7.95 20.41 -9.38
CA PRO A 16 -9.17 21.10 -9.03
C PRO A 16 -9.45 20.85 -7.55
N ALA A 17 -9.22 21.88 -6.74
CA ALA A 17 -9.64 21.97 -5.35
C ALA A 17 -10.78 22.99 -5.29
N PHE A 18 -11.92 22.57 -4.73
CA PHE A 18 -13.03 23.47 -4.50
C PHE A 18 -12.94 23.96 -3.05
N VAL A 19 -12.68 25.25 -2.87
CA VAL A 19 -12.85 25.91 -1.58
C VAL A 19 -14.36 26.06 -1.36
N LEU A 20 -14.84 25.48 -0.27
CA LEU A 20 -16.26 25.49 0.08
C LEU A 20 -16.61 26.84 0.72
N GLU A 21 -16.60 27.91 -0.08
CA GLU A 21 -16.98 29.23 0.42
C GLU A 21 -18.46 29.28 0.81
N ASP A 22 -19.32 28.49 0.15
CA ASP A 22 -20.78 28.56 0.24
C ASP A 22 -21.48 27.40 0.96
N GLU A 23 -20.78 26.52 1.68
CA GLU A 23 -21.39 25.37 2.38
C GLU A 23 -21.26 25.46 3.93
N PRO A 24 -22.24 26.12 4.62
CA PRO A 24 -22.17 26.39 6.07
C PRO A 24 -22.03 25.15 6.95
N TYR A 25 -22.54 23.99 6.53
CA TYR A 25 -22.47 22.77 7.31
C TYR A 25 -21.10 22.09 7.23
N LEU A 26 -20.46 22.08 6.05
CA LEU A 26 -19.11 21.53 5.91
C LEU A 26 -18.12 22.32 6.77
N ARG A 27 -18.32 23.63 6.92
CA ARG A 27 -17.59 24.44 7.92
C ARG A 27 -17.88 24.04 9.36
N LYS A 28 -19.13 23.69 9.72
CA LYS A 28 -19.45 23.16 11.07
C LYS A 28 -18.73 21.84 11.35
N LEU A 29 -18.49 21.03 10.32
CA LEU A 29 -17.67 19.82 10.41
C LEU A 29 -16.15 20.10 10.37
N GLY A 30 -15.72 21.35 10.25
CA GLY A 30 -14.31 21.72 10.11
C GLY A 30 -13.70 21.42 8.74
N VAL A 31 -14.52 21.13 7.72
CA VAL A 31 -14.08 20.87 6.35
C VAL A 31 -13.76 22.19 5.65
N MET A 32 -12.49 22.36 5.30
CA MET A 32 -11.97 23.59 4.66
C MET A 32 -12.03 23.56 3.12
N GLY A 33 -12.17 22.37 2.52
CA GLY A 33 -12.22 22.20 1.07
C GLY A 33 -12.34 20.73 0.66
N VAL A 34 -12.60 20.49 -0.62
CA VAL A 34 -12.69 19.14 -1.22
C VAL A 34 -11.57 18.96 -2.23
N LEU A 35 -10.88 17.83 -2.14
CA LEU A 35 -9.87 17.41 -3.10
C LEU A 35 -10.43 16.34 -4.03
N SER A 36 -10.16 16.49 -5.32
CA SER A 36 -10.48 15.45 -6.30
C SER A 36 -9.63 14.19 -6.07
N GLY A 37 -10.25 13.01 -6.16
CA GLY A 37 -9.55 11.72 -6.14
C GLY A 37 -8.52 11.55 -7.26
N ALA A 38 -8.48 12.46 -8.25
CA ALA A 38 -7.43 12.52 -9.26
C ALA A 38 -6.01 12.66 -8.66
N ILE A 39 -5.91 13.21 -7.44
CA ILE A 39 -4.65 13.30 -6.68
C ILE A 39 -4.00 11.93 -6.46
N PHE A 40 -4.78 10.85 -6.39
CA PHE A 40 -4.28 9.51 -6.13
C PHE A 40 -3.92 8.73 -7.40
N ARG A 41 -4.10 9.29 -8.61
CA ARG A 41 -3.88 8.56 -9.89
C ARG A 41 -2.50 7.90 -10.03
N THR A 42 -1.49 8.46 -9.38
CA THR A 42 -0.10 7.96 -9.41
C THR A 42 0.33 7.39 -8.06
N SER A 43 -0.61 7.10 -7.16
CA SER A 43 -0.33 6.70 -5.79
C SER A 43 -1.21 5.54 -5.36
N VAL A 44 -0.84 4.93 -4.25
CA VAL A 44 -1.65 3.95 -3.54
C VAL A 44 -2.17 4.60 -2.26
N LEU A 45 -3.49 4.62 -2.09
CA LEU A 45 -4.14 5.15 -0.90
C LEU A 45 -4.52 4.00 0.04
N THR A 46 -4.02 4.01 1.26
CA THR A 46 -4.39 3.05 2.30
C THR A 46 -5.19 3.72 3.41
N ILE A 47 -6.33 3.13 3.76
CA ILE A 47 -7.25 3.60 4.79
C ILE A 47 -7.27 2.56 5.92
N ASP A 48 -6.80 2.95 7.10
CA ASP A 48 -6.80 2.15 8.33
C ASP A 48 -7.61 2.91 9.40
N MET A 49 -8.86 2.53 9.59
CA MET A 49 -9.74 3.17 10.57
C MET A 49 -9.38 2.81 12.01
N GLN A 50 -8.87 1.60 12.26
CA GLN A 50 -8.49 1.15 13.60
C GLN A 50 -7.34 2.02 14.15
N ARG A 51 -6.36 2.33 13.30
CA ARG A 51 -5.25 3.23 13.66
C ARG A 51 -5.51 4.70 13.38
N LYS A 52 -6.69 5.03 12.83
CA LYS A 52 -7.05 6.39 12.38
C LYS A 52 -5.98 6.97 11.45
N LYS A 53 -5.48 6.16 10.52
CA LYS A 53 -4.35 6.49 9.66
C LYS A 53 -4.74 6.42 8.19
N LEU A 54 -4.42 7.48 7.46
CA LEU A 54 -4.38 7.50 6.01
C LEU A 54 -2.91 7.45 5.58
N THR A 55 -2.58 6.54 4.67
CA THR A 55 -1.22 6.42 4.12
C THR A 55 -1.30 6.57 2.61
N ILE A 56 -0.44 7.41 2.06
CA ILE A 56 -0.28 7.56 0.61
C ILE A 56 1.15 7.17 0.29
N THR A 57 1.29 6.15 -0.55
CA THR A 57 2.59 5.64 -0.99
C THR A 57 2.69 5.73 -2.50
N GLN A 58 3.90 5.98 -3.00
CA GLN A 58 4.22 5.88 -4.42
C GLN A 58 5.33 4.85 -4.58
N PRO A 59 5.22 3.84 -5.46
CA PRO A 59 4.05 3.36 -6.21
C PRO A 59 3.47 2.04 -5.67
N TYR A 60 3.77 1.67 -4.42
CA TYR A 60 3.39 0.36 -3.88
C TYR A 60 2.49 0.48 -2.66
N ARG A 61 1.52 -0.43 -2.57
CA ARG A 61 0.80 -0.68 -1.33
C ARG A 61 1.75 -1.00 -0.17
N PRO A 62 1.33 -0.80 1.09
CA PRO A 62 2.11 -1.21 2.24
C PRO A 62 2.45 -2.70 2.23
N SER A 63 3.65 -3.06 2.70
CA SER A 63 4.19 -4.42 2.69
C SER A 63 3.36 -5.42 3.51
N TYR A 64 2.70 -4.94 4.57
CA TYR A 64 1.82 -5.75 5.43
C TYR A 64 0.50 -6.16 4.77
N MET A 65 0.12 -5.56 3.63
CA MET A 65 -1.04 -6.02 2.87
C MET A 65 -0.68 -7.35 2.17
N LYS A 66 -1.59 -8.31 2.00
CA LYS A 66 -1.32 -9.60 1.31
C LYS A 66 -1.53 -9.55 -0.21
N LEU A 67 -0.60 -10.05 -1.03
CA LEU A 67 -0.66 -9.90 -2.51
C LEU A 67 -1.80 -10.68 -3.15
N ASN A 68 -2.20 -11.78 -2.52
CA ASN A 68 -3.28 -12.65 -2.98
C ASN A 68 -4.67 -12.20 -2.52
N TYR A 69 -4.78 -11.23 -1.60
CA TYR A 69 -6.04 -10.62 -1.17
C TYR A 69 -6.23 -9.30 -1.93
N ARG A 70 -6.52 -9.44 -3.23
CA ARG A 70 -6.77 -8.33 -4.12
C ARG A 70 -7.80 -8.67 -5.19
N GLU A 71 -8.52 -7.67 -5.63
CA GLU A 71 -9.43 -7.73 -6.77
C GLU A 71 -9.21 -6.55 -7.72
N ASN A 72 -9.73 -6.65 -8.93
CA ASN A 72 -9.85 -5.50 -9.82
C ASN A 72 -10.98 -4.59 -9.32
N PHE A 73 -10.84 -3.29 -9.56
CA PHE A 73 -11.94 -2.34 -9.45
C PHE A 73 -12.06 -1.54 -10.75
N ASP A 74 -13.26 -1.03 -11.02
CA ASP A 74 -13.46 -0.08 -12.13
C ASP A 74 -13.43 1.36 -11.60
N LEU A 75 -12.84 2.27 -12.37
CA LEU A 75 -12.86 3.69 -12.05
C LEU A 75 -13.86 4.42 -12.96
N ILE A 76 -14.94 4.94 -12.38
CA ILE A 76 -15.88 5.79 -13.12
C ILE A 76 -15.49 7.25 -12.90
N THR A 77 -15.06 7.92 -13.97
CA THR A 77 -14.71 9.34 -13.96
C THR A 77 -15.86 10.19 -13.41
N GLY A 78 -15.54 11.06 -12.45
CA GLY A 78 -16.53 11.94 -11.79
C GLY A 78 -17.39 11.25 -10.73
N LEU A 79 -17.24 9.94 -10.53
CA LEU A 79 -18.01 9.20 -9.54
C LEU A 79 -17.11 8.55 -8.48
N GLY A 80 -16.14 7.73 -8.90
CA GLY A 80 -15.25 7.05 -7.97
C GLY A 80 -15.01 5.59 -8.34
N ILE A 81 -14.56 4.85 -7.34
CA ILE A 81 -14.12 3.46 -7.44
C ILE A 81 -15.33 2.56 -7.30
N VAL A 82 -15.47 1.59 -8.21
CA VAL A 82 -16.49 0.56 -8.18
C VAL A 82 -15.82 -0.75 -7.84
N CYS A 83 -16.14 -1.29 -6.67
CA CYS A 83 -15.57 -2.52 -6.16
C CYS A 83 -16.59 -3.67 -6.26
N PRO A 84 -16.17 -4.88 -6.65
CA PRO A 84 -17.02 -6.06 -6.53
C PRO A 84 -17.09 -6.51 -5.07
N ILE A 85 -18.31 -6.74 -4.59
CA ILE A 85 -18.61 -7.64 -3.46
C ILE A 85 -19.24 -8.91 -4.01
N SER A 86 -19.18 -10.02 -3.28
CA SER A 86 -19.90 -11.24 -3.63
C SER A 86 -20.91 -11.55 -2.54
N ILE A 87 -22.15 -11.85 -2.91
CA ILE A 87 -23.21 -12.24 -1.99
C ILE A 87 -23.71 -13.60 -2.46
N GLN A 88 -23.54 -14.65 -1.64
CA GLN A 88 -23.85 -16.03 -2.03
C GLN A 88 -23.20 -16.44 -3.37
N GLY A 89 -21.95 -16.04 -3.57
CA GLY A 89 -21.19 -16.32 -4.79
C GLY A 89 -21.53 -15.44 -6.00
N LYS A 90 -22.56 -14.58 -5.93
CA LYS A 90 -22.95 -13.68 -7.02
C LYS A 90 -22.22 -12.34 -6.88
N PRO A 91 -21.47 -11.89 -7.90
CA PRO A 91 -20.79 -10.60 -7.86
C PRO A 91 -21.80 -9.44 -7.98
N VAL A 92 -21.61 -8.42 -7.15
CA VAL A 92 -22.32 -7.14 -7.17
C VAL A 92 -21.29 -6.01 -7.15
N SER A 93 -21.36 -5.12 -8.13
CA SER A 93 -20.46 -3.97 -8.23
C SER A 93 -21.09 -2.74 -7.59
N LEU A 94 -20.43 -2.18 -6.58
CA LEU A 94 -20.91 -1.00 -5.85
C LEU A 94 -19.82 0.08 -5.81
N VAL A 95 -20.24 1.35 -5.86
CA VAL A 95 -19.31 2.47 -5.66
C VAL A 95 -18.88 2.48 -4.21
N LEU A 96 -17.57 2.52 -3.95
CA LEU A 96 -17.04 2.72 -2.61
C LEU A 96 -17.32 4.16 -2.17
N ASP A 97 -18.14 4.30 -1.14
CA ASP A 97 -18.52 5.58 -0.54
C ASP A 97 -18.30 5.53 0.97
N THR A 98 -17.18 6.09 1.41
CA THR A 98 -16.84 6.17 2.84
C THR A 98 -17.67 7.21 3.59
N TRP A 99 -18.58 7.92 2.93
CA TRP A 99 -19.53 8.84 3.56
C TRP A 99 -20.81 8.13 4.03
N SER A 100 -21.24 7.09 3.32
CA SER A 100 -22.44 6.34 3.68
C SER A 100 -22.19 5.40 4.86
N GLU A 101 -23.02 5.51 5.90
CA GLU A 101 -23.01 4.61 7.07
C GLU A 101 -23.37 3.17 6.68
N GLY A 102 -22.91 2.16 7.43
CA GLY A 102 -23.26 0.77 7.13
C GLY A 102 -22.46 0.14 5.99
N LEU A 103 -22.79 -1.11 5.64
CA LEU A 103 -22.01 -1.91 4.68
C LEU A 103 -22.49 -1.71 3.25
N VAL A 104 -23.76 -2.02 2.95
CA VAL A 104 -24.35 -1.74 1.63
C VAL A 104 -25.51 -0.77 1.83
N ASN A 105 -25.55 0.31 1.06
CA ASN A 105 -26.68 1.23 1.05
C ASN A 105 -27.31 1.18 -0.33
N LEU A 106 -28.60 0.86 -0.37
CA LEU A 106 -29.35 0.67 -1.59
C LEU A 106 -30.22 1.88 -1.88
N THR A 107 -30.34 2.25 -3.15
CA THR A 107 -31.47 3.08 -3.58
C THR A 107 -32.79 2.37 -3.30
N GLU A 108 -33.89 3.11 -3.22
CA GLU A 108 -35.22 2.52 -3.04
C GLU A 108 -35.54 1.49 -4.14
N LYS A 109 -35.17 1.78 -5.40
CA LYS A 109 -35.34 0.86 -6.53
C LYS A 109 -34.57 -0.45 -6.34
N ASP A 110 -33.29 -0.36 -5.98
CA ASP A 110 -32.44 -1.54 -5.81
C ASP A 110 -32.88 -2.34 -4.57
N PHE A 111 -33.27 -1.66 -3.49
CA PHE A 111 -33.81 -2.29 -2.29
C PHE A 111 -35.06 -3.12 -2.60
N ASN A 112 -36.03 -2.56 -3.34
CA ASN A 112 -37.24 -3.28 -3.72
C ASN A 112 -36.94 -4.51 -4.60
N THR A 113 -35.87 -4.46 -5.40
CA THR A 113 -35.40 -5.59 -6.21
C THR A 113 -34.74 -6.67 -5.34
N TRP A 114 -33.99 -6.25 -4.32
CA TRP A 114 -33.25 -7.12 -3.41
C TRP A 114 -34.16 -7.72 -2.32
N SER A 115 -35.24 -7.05 -1.93
CA SER A 115 -36.18 -7.52 -0.91
C SER A 115 -36.95 -8.78 -1.33
N ALA A 116 -36.99 -9.09 -2.62
CA ALA A 116 -37.51 -10.36 -3.13
C ALA A 116 -36.52 -11.53 -2.98
N GLN A 117 -35.24 -11.23 -2.75
CA GLN A 117 -34.13 -12.20 -2.74
C GLN A 117 -33.56 -12.43 -1.34
N TYR A 118 -33.66 -11.44 -0.46
CA TYR A 118 -33.03 -11.45 0.86
C TYR A 118 -34.05 -11.18 1.97
N THR A 119 -33.78 -11.75 3.14
CA THR A 119 -34.65 -11.61 4.32
C THR A 119 -34.47 -10.24 4.97
N LYS A 120 -35.56 -9.68 5.51
CA LYS A 120 -35.51 -8.44 6.28
C LYS A 120 -34.60 -8.58 7.51
N GLY A 121 -33.79 -7.57 7.75
CA GLY A 121 -32.95 -7.43 8.94
C GLY A 121 -33.54 -6.46 9.96
N THR A 122 -32.70 -6.02 10.90
CA THR A 122 -33.05 -4.96 11.83
C THR A 122 -32.94 -3.59 11.16
N ASN A 123 -33.86 -2.68 11.45
CA ASN A 123 -33.80 -1.33 10.90
C ASN A 123 -32.44 -0.68 11.22
N GLN A 124 -31.89 0.01 10.24
CA GLN A 124 -30.59 0.67 10.33
C GLN A 124 -30.76 2.17 10.21
N LYS A 125 -29.94 2.93 10.92
CA LYS A 125 -29.92 4.38 10.77
C LYS A 125 -29.27 4.77 9.45
N VAL A 126 -29.91 5.66 8.73
CA VAL A 126 -29.38 6.26 7.50
C VAL A 126 -29.21 7.76 7.66
N SER A 127 -28.26 8.28 6.90
CA SER A 127 -28.06 9.70 6.72
C SER A 127 -28.39 10.10 5.29
N ASN A 128 -28.85 11.34 5.12
CA ASN A 128 -28.96 11.98 3.82
C ASN A 128 -27.61 12.51 3.30
N GLY A 129 -26.51 12.07 3.91
CA GLY A 129 -25.16 12.54 3.67
C GLY A 129 -24.74 13.52 4.76
N TYR A 130 -24.91 14.81 4.52
CA TYR A 130 -24.35 15.89 5.33
C TYR A 130 -25.09 16.14 6.66
N LYS A 131 -25.65 15.12 7.31
CA LYS A 131 -26.26 15.24 8.65
C LYS A 131 -25.99 13.97 9.45
N GLU A 132 -26.13 14.06 10.77
CA GLU A 132 -26.15 12.85 11.61
C GLU A 132 -27.25 11.89 11.14
N ALA A 133 -27.04 10.59 11.32
CA ALA A 133 -28.01 9.58 10.92
C ALA A 133 -29.27 9.69 11.80
N THR A 134 -30.33 10.29 11.24
CA THR A 134 -31.54 10.69 11.98
C THR A 134 -32.75 9.81 11.70
N GLN A 135 -32.70 8.96 10.67
CA GLN A 135 -33.84 8.17 10.22
C GLN A 135 -33.51 6.68 10.22
N GLU A 136 -34.41 5.87 10.77
CA GLU A 136 -34.33 4.42 10.67
C GLU A 136 -35.02 3.96 9.40
N GLU A 137 -34.33 3.09 8.65
CA GLU A 137 -34.83 2.51 7.42
C GLU A 137 -34.71 0.99 7.45
N GLU A 138 -35.54 0.35 6.61
CA GLU A 138 -35.56 -1.09 6.46
C GLU A 138 -34.21 -1.60 5.92
N SER A 139 -33.81 -2.78 6.40
CA SER A 139 -32.61 -3.45 5.96
C SER A 139 -32.88 -4.88 5.51
N LEU A 140 -31.91 -5.45 4.80
CA LEU A 140 -31.86 -6.83 4.36
C LEU A 140 -30.58 -7.47 4.88
N ILE A 141 -30.68 -8.71 5.36
CA ILE A 141 -29.52 -9.53 5.73
C ILE A 141 -28.86 -10.04 4.45
N LEU A 142 -27.55 -9.88 4.33
CA LEU A 142 -26.76 -10.33 3.19
C LEU A 142 -25.96 -11.59 3.56
N PRO A 143 -26.51 -12.79 3.36
CA PRO A 143 -25.81 -14.03 3.72
C PRO A 143 -24.58 -14.25 2.83
N GLU A 144 -23.56 -14.91 3.39
CA GLU A 144 -22.34 -15.30 2.66
C GLU A 144 -21.71 -14.14 1.88
N THR A 145 -21.67 -12.96 2.51
CA THR A 145 -21.06 -11.78 1.89
C THR A 145 -19.54 -11.89 1.96
N MET A 146 -18.89 -11.70 0.83
CA MET A 146 -17.44 -11.71 0.68
C MET A 146 -16.97 -10.40 0.08
N PHE A 147 -15.88 -9.86 0.62
CA PHE A 147 -15.13 -8.76 0.03
C PHE A 147 -13.66 -9.15 -0.05
N VAL A 148 -13.11 -9.18 -1.27
CA VAL A 148 -11.69 -9.48 -1.53
C VAL A 148 -11.21 -10.71 -0.74
N LYS A 149 -11.87 -11.85 -0.97
CA LYS A 149 -11.57 -13.15 -0.32
C LYS A 149 -11.76 -13.21 1.20
N THR A 150 -12.30 -12.16 1.81
CA THR A 150 -12.67 -12.14 3.22
C THR A 150 -14.17 -12.23 3.38
N LYS A 151 -14.63 -13.07 4.31
CA LYS A 151 -16.03 -13.15 4.71
C LYS A 151 -16.40 -11.98 5.61
N ILE A 152 -17.52 -11.33 5.31
CA ILE A 152 -18.06 -10.23 6.10
C ILE A 152 -19.22 -10.77 6.94
N GLU A 153 -18.99 -10.90 8.24
CA GLU A 153 -20.02 -11.33 9.19
C GLU A 153 -21.04 -10.20 9.43
N ASP A 154 -22.30 -10.58 9.68
CA ASP A 154 -23.42 -9.66 9.94
C ASP A 154 -23.60 -8.58 8.84
N ALA A 155 -23.32 -8.96 7.60
CA ALA A 155 -23.47 -8.09 6.44
C ALA A 155 -24.95 -7.73 6.22
N MET A 156 -25.22 -6.44 6.05
CA MET A 156 -26.55 -5.91 5.82
C MET A 156 -26.56 -4.88 4.69
N ALA A 157 -27.66 -4.85 3.93
CA ALA A 157 -28.00 -3.77 3.03
C ALA A 157 -29.13 -2.92 3.62
N VAL A 158 -28.99 -1.62 3.68
CA VAL A 158 -30.02 -0.69 4.16
C VAL A 158 -30.63 0.10 3.00
N LYS A 159 -31.95 0.31 3.01
CA LYS A 159 -32.62 1.24 2.10
C LYS A 159 -32.22 2.67 2.46
N ASN A 160 -31.69 3.43 1.51
CA ASN A 160 -31.41 4.85 1.69
C ASN A 160 -32.04 5.66 0.56
N PRO A 161 -33.18 6.33 0.81
CA PRO A 161 -33.93 7.07 -0.22
C PRO A 161 -33.20 8.33 -0.72
N TYR A 162 -32.18 8.78 0.00
CA TYR A 162 -31.40 9.96 -0.37
C TYR A 162 -30.32 9.67 -1.42
N LEU A 163 -30.01 8.39 -1.65
CA LEU A 163 -28.98 7.98 -2.59
C LEU A 163 -29.44 8.07 -4.03
N LYS A 164 -28.58 8.62 -4.88
CA LYS A 164 -28.75 8.56 -6.35
C LYS A 164 -28.33 7.22 -6.95
N ARG A 165 -27.60 6.41 -6.19
CA ARG A 165 -27.08 5.09 -6.58
C ARG A 165 -26.70 4.28 -5.36
N SER A 166 -26.71 2.96 -5.52
CA SER A 166 -26.31 2.05 -4.45
C SER A 166 -24.79 2.05 -4.27
N VAL A 167 -24.34 1.95 -3.01
CA VAL A 167 -22.93 2.11 -2.63
C VAL A 167 -22.49 1.08 -1.59
N LEU A 168 -21.18 0.82 -1.58
CA LEU A 168 -20.47 0.13 -0.51
C LEU A 168 -20.04 1.19 0.51
N GLY A 169 -20.70 1.19 1.65
CA GLY A 169 -20.52 2.16 2.73
C GLY A 169 -19.26 1.92 3.56
N LYS A 170 -19.03 2.82 4.50
CA LYS A 170 -17.80 2.87 5.31
C LYS A 170 -17.61 1.68 6.25
N LYS A 171 -18.68 0.93 6.61
CA LYS A 171 -18.61 -0.19 7.57
C LYS A 171 -17.65 -1.29 7.10
N ILE A 172 -17.34 -1.37 5.81
CA ILE A 172 -16.30 -2.29 5.31
C ILE A 172 -14.94 -2.08 5.98
N LEU A 173 -14.63 -0.85 6.42
CA LEU A 173 -13.38 -0.48 7.08
C LEU A 173 -13.32 -0.96 8.55
N ASP A 174 -14.43 -1.41 9.13
CA ASP A 174 -14.46 -2.03 10.46
C ASP A 174 -13.91 -3.46 10.41
N TYR A 175 -13.93 -4.10 9.24
CA TYR A 175 -13.47 -5.48 9.04
C TYR A 175 -12.00 -5.57 8.63
N GLY A 176 -11.39 -4.47 8.17
CA GLY A 176 -10.00 -4.49 7.74
C GLY A 176 -9.49 -3.19 7.12
N ILE A 177 -8.23 -3.25 6.71
CA ILE A 177 -7.54 -2.16 6.00
C ILE A 177 -7.81 -2.29 4.52
N ILE A 178 -8.20 -1.18 3.88
CA ILE A 178 -8.33 -1.08 2.42
C ILE A 178 -7.13 -0.35 1.86
N SER A 179 -6.49 -0.92 0.83
CA SER A 179 -5.48 -0.23 0.02
C SER A 179 -5.89 -0.19 -1.44
N ILE A 180 -5.92 1.00 -2.00
CA ILE A 180 -6.42 1.31 -3.33
C ILE A 180 -5.25 1.71 -4.20
N ASP A 181 -4.91 0.85 -5.14
CA ASP A 181 -3.84 1.06 -6.11
C ASP A 181 -4.46 1.58 -7.41
N TYR A 182 -4.42 2.90 -7.58
CA TYR A 182 -4.97 3.58 -8.76
C TYR A 182 -4.15 3.34 -10.02
N ILE A 183 -2.86 3.00 -9.88
CA ILE A 183 -1.96 2.73 -11.01
C ILE A 183 -2.36 1.41 -11.66
N HIS A 184 -2.56 0.37 -10.85
CA HIS A 184 -2.86 -0.98 -11.35
C HIS A 184 -4.35 -1.34 -11.31
N GLN A 185 -5.22 -0.40 -10.89
CA GLN A 185 -6.66 -0.62 -10.68
C GLN A 185 -6.95 -1.85 -9.81
N LYS A 186 -6.18 -1.97 -8.72
CA LYS A 186 -6.32 -3.07 -7.74
C LYS A 186 -6.79 -2.52 -6.41
N ILE A 187 -7.74 -3.22 -5.82
CA ILE A 187 -8.11 -3.02 -4.42
C ILE A 187 -7.59 -4.20 -3.61
N TYR A 188 -6.87 -3.89 -2.54
CA TYR A 188 -6.35 -4.86 -1.59
C TYR A 188 -7.12 -4.73 -0.28
N PHE A 189 -7.38 -5.86 0.36
CA PHE A 189 -8.05 -5.89 1.65
C PHE A 189 -7.26 -6.77 2.62
N GLN A 190 -6.97 -6.24 3.81
CA GLN A 190 -6.30 -6.97 4.87
C GLN A 190 -7.22 -6.98 6.10
N PRO A 191 -7.87 -8.11 6.41
CA PRO A 191 -8.77 -8.16 7.55
C PRO A 191 -8.00 -8.19 8.87
N PHE A 192 -8.62 -7.65 9.92
CA PHE A 192 -7.99 -7.48 11.25
C PHE A 192 -7.81 -8.80 12.01
N ASP A 193 -8.64 -9.79 11.71
CA ASP A 193 -8.62 -11.13 12.31
C ASP A 193 -7.43 -12.00 11.86
N MET A 194 -6.87 -11.74 10.67
CA MET A 194 -5.89 -12.64 10.07
C MET A 194 -4.44 -12.42 10.52
N VAL A 195 -4.03 -11.24 11.02
CA VAL A 195 -2.65 -11.00 11.51
C VAL A 195 -2.61 -9.75 12.42
N PRO A 196 -1.96 -9.80 13.61
CA PRO A 196 -1.57 -8.59 14.32
C PRO A 196 -0.53 -7.85 13.46
N ILE A 197 -0.91 -6.73 12.86
CA ILE A 197 0.02 -5.90 12.09
C ILE A 197 1.01 -5.28 13.10
N PRO A 198 2.30 -5.66 13.10
CA PRO A 198 3.27 -5.11 14.04
C PRO A 198 3.40 -3.61 13.78
N GLU A 199 3.43 -2.78 14.82
CA GLU A 199 3.56 -1.31 14.68
C GLU A 199 4.80 -0.88 13.86
N ALA A 200 5.82 -1.73 13.82
CA ALA A 200 7.03 -1.56 13.02
C ALA A 200 6.81 -1.70 11.50
N GLU A 201 5.82 -2.49 11.05
CA GLU A 201 5.45 -2.63 9.62
C GLU A 201 4.46 -1.55 9.18
N ALA A 202 3.69 -0.98 10.11
CA ALA A 202 2.76 0.12 9.86
C ALA A 202 3.46 1.49 9.72
N LYS A 203 4.73 1.59 10.11
CA LYS A 203 5.60 2.72 9.74
C LYS A 203 6.16 2.42 8.36
N VAL A 204 5.92 3.32 7.39
CA VAL A 204 6.80 3.42 6.22
C VAL A 204 8.17 3.74 6.83
N THR A 205 9.00 2.72 7.00
CA THR A 205 10.33 2.90 7.55
C THR A 205 11.10 3.66 6.49
N GLU A 206 11.22 4.98 6.66
CA GLU A 206 12.37 5.68 6.11
C GLU A 206 13.58 4.94 6.65
N THR A 207 14.24 4.14 5.81
CA THR A 207 15.47 3.47 6.20
C THR A 207 16.50 4.57 6.41
N LYS A 208 16.72 4.96 7.66
CA LYS A 208 17.78 5.90 8.00
C LYS A 208 19.12 5.24 7.72
N ILE A 209 19.81 5.72 6.69
CA ILE A 209 21.13 5.21 6.34
C ILE A 209 22.15 5.79 7.30
N GLU A 210 22.82 4.92 8.03
CA GLU A 210 23.94 5.25 8.89
C GLU A 210 25.25 4.86 8.20
N ASP A 211 26.10 5.87 7.96
CA ASP A 211 27.42 5.65 7.38
C ASP A 211 28.32 4.86 8.35
N GLY A 212 29.00 3.85 7.84
CA GLY A 212 29.76 2.89 8.65
C GLY A 212 28.95 1.69 9.18
N LYS A 213 27.67 1.54 8.81
CA LYS A 213 26.80 0.43 9.23
C LYS A 213 26.33 -0.44 8.06
N LEU A 214 25.96 -1.68 8.36
CA LEU A 214 25.28 -2.56 7.42
C LEU A 214 23.75 -2.32 7.46
N ASN A 215 23.27 -1.44 6.59
CA ASN A 215 21.92 -0.90 6.64
C ASN A 215 20.89 -1.86 6.00
N PRO A 216 19.82 -2.28 6.71
CA PRO A 216 18.78 -3.12 6.10
C PRO A 216 17.91 -2.30 5.14
N ILE A 217 17.80 -2.75 3.89
CA ILE A 217 16.99 -2.06 2.86
C ILE A 217 15.88 -2.96 2.33
N THR A 218 14.80 -2.32 1.88
CA THR A 218 13.67 -2.99 1.20
C THR A 218 13.85 -2.91 -0.31
N ARG A 219 13.04 -3.65 -1.06
CA ARG A 219 12.93 -3.48 -2.52
C ARG A 219 12.55 -2.05 -2.90
N GLN A 220 11.78 -1.34 -2.08
CA GLN A 220 11.41 0.04 -2.39
C GLN A 220 12.62 0.96 -2.34
N PHE A 221 13.40 0.89 -1.26
CA PHE A 221 14.64 1.66 -1.15
C PHE A 221 15.57 1.35 -2.32
N PHE A 222 15.69 0.08 -2.72
CA PHE A 222 16.49 -0.32 -3.88
C PHE A 222 16.03 0.39 -5.16
N LEU A 223 14.72 0.42 -5.44
CA LEU A 223 14.18 1.06 -6.64
C LEU A 223 14.38 2.59 -6.65
N GLU A 224 14.26 3.22 -5.48
CA GLU A 224 14.35 4.69 -5.34
C GLU A 224 15.79 5.19 -5.36
N HIS A 225 16.69 4.45 -4.72
CA HIS A 225 18.04 4.94 -4.44
C HIS A 225 19.15 4.16 -5.14
N ILE A 226 18.90 2.94 -5.61
CA ILE A 226 19.92 2.09 -6.25
C ILE A 226 19.64 1.94 -7.75
N PHE A 227 18.57 1.23 -8.12
CA PHE A 227 18.21 1.04 -9.53
C PHE A 227 16.74 0.68 -9.72
N ASP A 228 16.03 1.53 -10.48
CA ASP A 228 14.65 1.28 -10.88
C ASP A 228 14.59 0.39 -12.12
N TYR A 229 14.67 -0.92 -11.89
CA TYR A 229 14.62 -1.93 -12.96
C TYR A 229 13.30 -1.99 -13.74
N ARG A 230 12.29 -1.18 -13.37
CA ARG A 230 11.03 -1.08 -14.12
C ARG A 230 11.13 -0.09 -15.27
N LYS A 231 12.13 0.80 -15.25
CA LYS A 231 12.28 1.92 -16.19
C LYS A 231 13.38 1.71 -17.24
N GLY A 232 14.22 0.69 -17.09
CA GLY A 232 15.32 0.43 -17.99
C GLY A 232 15.89 -0.97 -17.85
N ASN A 233 16.64 -1.40 -18.87
CA ASN A 233 17.22 -2.74 -18.94
C ASN A 233 18.70 -2.79 -18.52
N ASP A 234 19.42 -1.67 -18.61
CA ASP A 234 20.84 -1.58 -18.23
C ASP A 234 20.98 -1.04 -16.80
N PHE A 235 21.40 -1.91 -15.88
CA PHE A 235 21.70 -1.51 -14.50
C PHE A 235 22.96 -0.64 -14.46
N VAL A 236 22.75 0.68 -14.36
CA VAL A 236 23.78 1.67 -14.04
C VAL A 236 23.37 2.44 -12.80
N TYR A 237 24.24 2.47 -11.80
CA TYR A 237 23.98 3.15 -10.53
C TYR A 237 24.54 4.57 -10.55
N ASN A 238 23.67 5.57 -10.38
CA ASN A 238 24.03 6.99 -10.47
C ASN A 238 24.22 7.67 -9.10
N GLY A 239 24.58 6.92 -8.05
CA GLY A 239 24.85 7.50 -6.74
C GLY A 239 26.30 7.99 -6.59
N ASP A 240 26.50 8.91 -5.64
CA ASP A 240 27.79 9.59 -5.41
C ASP A 240 28.89 8.67 -4.86
N LYS A 241 28.50 7.58 -4.19
CA LYS A 241 29.42 6.62 -3.57
C LYS A 241 29.07 5.22 -3.99
N PRO A 242 30.07 4.35 -4.25
CA PRO A 242 29.83 2.94 -4.53
C PRO A 242 29.10 2.26 -3.36
N VAL A 243 28.36 1.20 -3.68
CA VAL A 243 27.55 0.47 -2.71
C VAL A 243 27.82 -1.02 -2.75
N VAL A 244 27.67 -1.68 -1.60
CA VAL A 244 27.70 -3.13 -1.48
C VAL A 244 26.37 -3.59 -0.89
N ILE A 245 25.72 -4.57 -1.53
CA ILE A 245 24.43 -5.12 -1.10
C ILE A 245 24.58 -6.61 -0.84
N ASP A 246 24.35 -7.03 0.41
CA ASP A 246 24.34 -8.44 0.83
C ASP A 246 22.92 -9.00 0.87
N PHE A 247 22.62 -9.96 0.00
CA PHE A 247 21.38 -10.72 0.03
C PHE A 247 21.54 -11.91 0.99
N TRP A 248 20.74 -11.93 2.07
CA TRP A 248 20.89 -12.87 3.17
C TRP A 248 19.54 -13.43 3.66
N ALA A 249 19.59 -14.49 4.48
CA ALA A 249 18.44 -15.02 5.20
C ALA A 249 18.83 -15.59 6.57
N THR A 250 17.90 -15.69 7.51
CA THR A 250 18.17 -16.16 8.89
C THR A 250 18.51 -17.64 8.97
N TRP A 251 17.97 -18.44 8.05
CA TRP A 251 18.23 -19.87 7.93
C TRP A 251 19.55 -20.19 7.20
N CYS A 252 20.21 -19.17 6.63
CA CYS A 252 21.46 -19.32 5.90
C CYS A 252 22.68 -19.24 6.85
N GLY A 253 23.22 -20.41 7.23
CA GLY A 253 24.39 -20.50 8.11
C GLY A 253 25.62 -19.68 7.66
N PRO A 254 26.04 -19.75 6.38
CA PRO A 254 27.12 -18.91 5.85
C PRO A 254 26.83 -17.41 5.96
N CYS A 255 25.59 -16.99 5.71
CA CYS A 255 25.17 -15.58 5.83
C CYS A 255 25.34 -15.07 7.26
N MET A 256 24.88 -15.85 8.24
CA MET A 256 24.98 -15.47 9.65
C MET A 256 26.44 -15.31 10.13
N ARG A 257 27.36 -16.10 9.57
CA ARG A 257 28.81 -15.93 9.82
C ARG A 257 29.40 -14.72 9.11
N LEU A 258 28.85 -14.35 7.96
CA LEU A 258 29.33 -13.26 7.15
C LEU A 258 28.89 -11.88 7.67
N LEU A 259 27.69 -11.77 8.23
CA LEU A 259 27.12 -10.50 8.71
C LEU A 259 28.08 -9.70 9.62
N PRO A 260 28.77 -10.28 10.63
CA PRO A 260 29.73 -9.54 11.44
C PRO A 260 30.93 -9.01 10.64
N GLU A 261 31.39 -9.73 9.62
CA GLU A 261 32.48 -9.27 8.76
C GLU A 261 32.03 -8.12 7.86
N MET A 262 30.79 -8.18 7.35
CA MET A 262 30.20 -7.08 6.59
C MET A 262 30.02 -5.82 7.42
N GLU A 263 29.66 -5.93 8.70
CA GLU A 263 29.63 -4.78 9.64
C GLU A 263 31.03 -4.18 9.85
N LYS A 264 32.07 -5.02 9.98
CA LYS A 264 33.46 -4.53 10.08
C LYS A 264 33.91 -3.82 8.80
N LEU A 265 33.56 -4.36 7.64
CA LEU A 265 33.86 -3.73 6.34
C LEU A 265 33.12 -2.40 6.19
N ALA A 266 31.85 -2.33 6.61
CA ALA A 266 31.08 -1.09 6.61
C ALA A 266 31.79 0.00 7.42
N GLU A 267 32.24 -0.32 8.64
CA GLU A 267 32.98 0.65 9.46
C GLU A 267 34.36 0.98 8.86
N LYS A 268 35.09 -0.02 8.32
CA LYS A 268 36.41 0.19 7.68
C LYS A 268 36.35 1.16 6.51
N TYR A 269 35.31 1.05 5.67
CA TYR A 269 35.14 1.89 4.48
C TYR A 269 34.13 3.02 4.67
N LYS A 270 33.87 3.39 5.93
CA LYS A 270 33.03 4.54 6.29
C LYS A 270 33.42 5.79 5.50
N GLY A 271 32.42 6.49 4.99
CA GLY A 271 32.60 7.66 4.16
C GLY A 271 32.99 7.37 2.71
N LYS A 272 33.42 6.14 2.38
CA LYS A 272 33.89 5.75 1.03
C LYS A 272 32.92 4.80 0.30
N VAL A 273 32.36 3.81 1.00
CA VAL A 273 31.45 2.80 0.44
C VAL A 273 30.25 2.65 1.37
N VAL A 274 29.03 2.59 0.81
CA VAL A 274 27.82 2.37 1.61
C VAL A 274 27.42 0.90 1.58
N PHE A 275 27.11 0.33 2.74
CA PHE A 275 26.78 -1.08 2.88
C PHE A 275 25.30 -1.27 3.21
N TYR A 276 24.69 -2.20 2.49
CA TYR A 276 23.29 -2.57 2.62
C TYR A 276 23.13 -4.09 2.77
N LYS A 277 22.01 -4.49 3.39
CA LYS A 277 21.58 -5.89 3.41
C LYS A 277 20.11 -6.03 3.03
N VAL A 278 19.80 -7.04 2.23
CA VAL A 278 18.46 -7.39 1.77
C VAL A 278 18.10 -8.75 2.33
N ASN A 279 16.99 -8.83 3.07
CA ASN A 279 16.48 -10.11 3.55
C ASN A 279 15.70 -10.80 2.42
N ALA A 280 16.22 -11.94 1.95
CA ALA A 280 15.67 -12.69 0.81
C ALA A 280 14.28 -13.29 1.08
N ASP A 281 13.95 -13.61 2.34
CA ASP A 281 12.61 -14.11 2.69
C ASP A 281 11.54 -13.02 2.55
N LYS A 282 11.92 -11.75 2.83
CA LYS A 282 11.03 -10.59 2.75
C LYS A 282 10.96 -10.01 1.33
N GLU A 283 12.09 -9.95 0.63
CA GLU A 283 12.22 -9.25 -0.65
C GLU A 283 12.29 -10.20 -1.85
N LYS A 284 11.40 -11.21 -1.88
CA LYS A 284 11.40 -12.28 -2.90
C LYS A 284 11.35 -11.78 -4.34
N ASP A 285 10.56 -10.73 -4.61
CA ASP A 285 10.43 -10.16 -5.95
C ASP A 285 11.72 -9.52 -6.44
N LEU A 286 12.49 -8.91 -5.53
CA LEU A 286 13.80 -8.35 -5.84
C LEU A 286 14.80 -9.46 -6.16
N CYS A 287 14.84 -10.50 -5.32
CA CYS A 287 15.68 -11.67 -5.54
C CYS A 287 15.36 -12.37 -6.87
N ASN A 288 14.08 -12.58 -7.18
CA ASN A 288 13.64 -13.20 -8.42
C ASN A 288 14.05 -12.38 -9.65
N HIS A 289 13.86 -11.06 -9.60
CA HIS A 289 14.20 -10.18 -10.72
C HIS A 289 15.69 -10.24 -11.06
N PHE A 290 16.55 -10.26 -10.03
CA PHE A 290 18.00 -10.30 -10.20
C PHE A 290 18.59 -11.73 -10.24
N GLY A 291 17.74 -12.77 -10.26
CA GLY A 291 18.21 -14.16 -10.33
C GLY A 291 19.03 -14.60 -9.13
N VAL A 292 18.75 -14.10 -7.92
CA VAL A 292 19.42 -14.52 -6.68
C VAL A 292 18.94 -15.92 -6.32
N GLN A 293 19.73 -16.94 -6.69
CA GLN A 293 19.42 -18.36 -6.49
C GLN A 293 20.12 -18.99 -5.27
N ALA A 294 21.15 -18.34 -4.75
CA ALA A 294 21.95 -18.83 -3.63
C ALA A 294 22.24 -17.69 -2.65
N LEU A 295 22.46 -18.04 -1.38
CA LEU A 295 22.78 -17.07 -0.32
C LEU A 295 24.09 -17.46 0.39
N PRO A 296 24.92 -16.48 0.77
CA PRO A 296 24.76 -15.06 0.45
C PRO A 296 25.11 -14.80 -1.03
N THR A 297 24.45 -13.80 -1.62
CA THR A 297 24.84 -13.22 -2.91
C THR A 297 25.12 -11.73 -2.66
N LEU A 298 26.23 -11.23 -3.16
CA LEU A 298 26.66 -9.86 -2.95
C LEU A 298 26.73 -9.11 -4.28
N PHE A 299 26.24 -7.88 -4.26
CA PHE A 299 26.33 -6.96 -5.38
C PHE A 299 27.30 -5.84 -4.99
N PHE A 300 28.41 -5.71 -5.73
CA PHE A 300 29.36 -4.62 -5.61
C PHE A 300 29.10 -3.65 -6.76
N ILE A 301 28.67 -2.43 -6.45
CA ILE A 301 28.12 -1.51 -7.44
C ILE A 301 28.97 -0.23 -7.44
N PRO A 302 29.83 -0.01 -8.45
CA PRO A 302 30.60 1.22 -8.59
C PRO A 302 29.69 2.43 -8.81
N ALA A 303 30.11 3.61 -8.35
CA ALA A 303 29.45 4.86 -8.71
C ALA A 303 29.58 5.08 -10.23
N GLY A 304 28.45 5.20 -10.93
CA GLY A 304 28.39 5.28 -12.40
C GLY A 304 28.65 3.96 -13.14
N GLY A 305 28.73 2.83 -12.44
CA GLY A 305 29.12 1.53 -13.00
C GLY A 305 28.01 0.47 -13.00
N LYS A 306 28.33 -0.68 -13.59
CA LYS A 306 27.50 -1.90 -13.56
C LYS A 306 27.83 -2.73 -12.32
N PRO A 307 26.84 -3.46 -11.75
CA PRO A 307 27.07 -4.34 -10.61
C PRO A 307 28.03 -5.49 -10.96
N ILE A 308 28.92 -5.82 -10.03
CA ILE A 308 29.72 -7.04 -9.98
C ILE A 308 29.03 -7.98 -8.98
N ILE A 309 28.70 -9.19 -9.42
CA ILE A 309 27.92 -10.15 -8.62
C ILE A 309 28.85 -11.25 -8.12
N GLU A 310 28.82 -11.50 -6.82
CA GLU A 310 29.57 -12.58 -6.18
C GLU A 310 28.64 -13.47 -5.37
N VAL A 311 28.88 -14.78 -5.40
CA VAL A 311 28.06 -15.78 -4.73
C VAL A 311 28.91 -16.56 -3.73
N GLY A 312 28.37 -16.78 -2.53
CA GLY A 312 29.06 -17.44 -1.43
C GLY A 312 29.67 -16.44 -0.45
N ALA A 313 30.24 -16.93 0.66
CA ALA A 313 30.81 -16.10 1.73
C ALA A 313 32.35 -16.10 1.66
N THR A 314 32.94 -15.13 0.96
CA THR A 314 34.41 -15.00 0.74
C THR A 314 34.93 -13.60 1.06
N PRO A 315 35.05 -13.23 2.36
CA PRO A 315 35.40 -11.88 2.79
C PRO A 315 36.69 -11.31 2.18
N GLU A 316 37.70 -12.14 1.97
CA GLU A 316 39.00 -11.74 1.40
C GLU A 316 38.83 -11.21 -0.03
N LYS A 317 37.96 -11.86 -0.82
CA LYS A 317 37.64 -11.44 -2.19
C LYS A 317 36.88 -10.10 -2.20
N TYR A 318 36.05 -9.83 -1.19
CA TYR A 318 35.28 -8.60 -1.12
C TYR A 318 36.17 -7.39 -0.91
N VAL A 319 37.19 -7.51 -0.06
CA VAL A 319 38.20 -6.47 0.15
C VAL A 319 38.89 -6.12 -1.16
N GLN A 320 39.31 -7.15 -1.93
CA GLN A 320 39.93 -6.95 -3.24
C GLN A 320 39.00 -6.21 -4.22
N ILE A 321 37.73 -6.62 -4.31
CA ILE A 321 36.76 -5.96 -5.20
C ILE A 321 36.52 -4.50 -4.78
N ILE A 322 36.40 -4.23 -3.47
CA ILE A 322 36.21 -2.88 -2.97
C ILE A 322 37.39 -1.98 -3.34
N GLU A 323 38.62 -2.43 -3.05
CA GLU A 323 39.83 -1.63 -3.24
C GLU A 323 40.19 -1.47 -4.72
N GLU A 324 40.00 -2.53 -5.52
CA GLU A 324 40.42 -2.54 -6.92
C GLU A 324 39.32 -2.18 -7.92
N GLN A 325 38.03 -2.18 -7.54
CA GLN A 325 36.95 -1.95 -8.51
C GLN A 325 35.94 -0.90 -8.07
N LEU A 326 35.74 -0.69 -6.77
CA LEU A 326 34.80 0.33 -6.28
C LEU A 326 35.47 1.68 -5.98
N LEU A 327 36.70 1.68 -5.46
CA LEU A 327 37.39 2.88 -4.98
C LEU A 327 38.50 3.39 -5.92
N LYS A 328 38.45 3.00 -7.19
CA LYS A 328 39.42 3.43 -8.21
C LYS A 328 39.26 4.88 -8.64
#